data_AF-A0A7L4QGA5-F1
#
_entry.id   AF-A0A7L4QGA5-F1
#
_cell.length_a   1.000
_cell.length_b   1.000
_cell.length_c   1.000
_cell.angle_alpha   90.00
_cell.angle_beta   90.00
_cell.angle_gamma   90.00
#
_symmetry.space_group_name_H-M   'P 1'
#
loop_
_entity.id
_entity.type
_entity.pdbx_description
1 polymer ?
#
loop_
_entity_poly.entity_id
_entity_poly.type
_entity_poly.pdbx_seq_one_letter_code
_entity_poly.pdbx_strand_id
1 'polypeptide(L)' 'MVSTKNKKKNIEIKPRDPYKNFRILTFFIGILFFLVGMRSLSLGDSAGALLNGVAGLLFLMASYTFFRKKKDLKKVDEK' A
#
# COMPACT_ATOMS: atom_id res chain seq x y z
N MET A 1 43.89 -19.66 -22.76
CA MET A 1 43.16 -18.42 -22.42
C MET A 1 41.84 -18.83 -21.77
N VAL A 2 41.82 -18.98 -20.45
CA VAL A 2 40.64 -19.44 -19.71
C VAL A 2 39.70 -18.25 -19.53
N SER A 3 38.61 -18.23 -20.30
CA SER A 3 37.57 -17.22 -20.21
C SER A 3 36.75 -17.46 -18.94
N THR A 4 37.26 -17.02 -17.79
CA THR A 4 36.41 -16.69 -16.64
C THR A 4 35.70 -15.37 -16.94
N LYS A 5 34.67 -15.43 -17.81
CA LYS A 5 33.68 -14.36 -17.92
C LYS A 5 32.92 -14.34 -16.60
N ASN A 6 33.45 -13.53 -15.69
CA ASN A 6 32.85 -13.13 -14.45
C ASN A 6 31.52 -12.43 -14.80
N LYS A 7 30.45 -13.21 -14.94
CA LYS A 7 29.07 -12.71 -14.99
C LYS A 7 28.80 -12.13 -13.61
N LYS A 8 29.24 -10.88 -13.39
CA LYS A 8 28.65 -9.99 -12.41
C LYS A 8 27.14 -10.08 -12.68
N LYS A 9 26.43 -10.79 -11.81
CA LYS A 9 24.97 -10.72 -11.71
C LYS A 9 24.70 -9.23 -11.59
N ASN A 10 24.29 -8.64 -12.70
CA ASN A 10 23.74 -7.31 -12.74
C ASN A 10 22.43 -7.47 -11.96
N ILE A 11 22.52 -7.31 -10.64
CA ILE A 11 21.36 -7.17 -9.79
C ILE A 11 20.83 -5.81 -10.22
N GLU A 12 20.05 -5.81 -11.30
CA GLU A 12 19.07 -4.77 -11.55
C GLU A 12 18.24 -4.75 -10.28
N ILE A 13 18.62 -3.89 -9.35
CA ILE A 13 17.77 -3.46 -8.26
C ILE A 13 16.70 -2.66 -8.99
N LYS A 14 15.75 -3.39 -9.58
CA LYS A 14 14.52 -2.86 -10.15
C LYS A 14 14.02 -1.86 -9.11
N PRO A 15 13.86 -0.57 -9.45
CA PRO A 15 13.57 0.46 -8.47
C PRO A 15 12.44 -0.06 -7.60
N ARG A 16 12.73 -0.23 -6.30
CA ARG A 16 11.86 -0.95 -5.35
C ARG A 16 10.59 -0.14 -5.24
N ASP A 17 9.65 -0.46 -6.12
CA ASP A 17 8.44 0.27 -6.50
C ASP A 17 7.80 0.88 -5.23
N PRO A 18 8.13 2.14 -4.86
CA PRO A 18 7.85 2.67 -3.52
C PRO A 18 6.34 2.76 -3.28
N TYR A 19 5.59 2.90 -4.37
CA TYR A 19 4.14 2.84 -4.42
C TYR A 19 3.55 1.49 -3.97
N LYS A 20 4.26 0.37 -4.18
CA LYS A 20 3.79 -0.95 -3.75
C LYS A 20 3.87 -1.08 -2.23
N ASN A 21 4.95 -0.61 -1.62
CA ASN A 21 5.11 -0.61 -0.16
C ASN A 21 4.16 0.40 0.50
N PHE A 22 4.03 1.60 -0.08
CA PHE A 22 3.11 2.63 0.42
C PHE A 22 1.65 2.16 0.40
N ARG A 23 1.23 1.43 -0.64
CA ARG A 23 -0.11 0.82 -0.74
C ARG A 23 -0.39 -0.19 0.36
N ILE A 24 0.58 -1.08 0.61
CA ILE A 24 0.44 -2.12 1.64
C ILE A 24 0.41 -1.47 3.03
N LEU A 25 1.29 -0.48 3.27
CA LEU A 25 1.34 0.27 4.51
C LEU A 25 0.01 1.00 4.78
N THR A 26 -0.50 1.77 3.82
CA THR A 26 -1.78 2.49 3.94
C THR A 26 -2.97 1.56 4.15
N PHE A 27 -2.95 0.37 3.55
CA PHE A 27 -3.97 -0.65 3.79
C PHE A 27 -3.96 -1.16 5.24
N PHE A 28 -2.79 -1.50 5.77
CA PHE A 28 -2.66 -1.96 7.16
C PHE A 28 -2.99 -0.85 8.17
N ILE A 29 -2.60 0.39 7.89
CA ILE A 29 -2.98 1.55 8.72
C ILE A 29 -4.51 1.71 8.72
N GLY A 30 -5.16 1.59 7.56
CA GLY A 30 -6.62 1.62 7.49
C GLY A 30 -7.28 0.57 8.40
N ILE A 31 -6.82 -0.68 8.34
CA ILE A 31 -7.30 -1.77 9.22
C ILE A 31 -7.08 -1.44 10.70
N LEU A 32 -5.91 -0.89 11.05
CA LEU A 32 -5.60 -0.51 12.42
C LEU A 32 -6.59 0.55 12.94
N PHE A 33 -6.92 1.55 12.12
CA PHE A 33 -7.93 2.55 12.45
C PHE A 33 -9.32 1.95 12.65
N PHE A 34 -9.72 0.93 11.88
CA PHE A 34 -10.97 0.20 12.14
C PHE A 34 -10.95 -0.55 13.47
N LEU A 35 -9.83 -1.21 13.82
CA LEU A 35 -9.69 -1.90 15.11
C LEU A 35 -9.80 -0.91 16.28
N VAL A 36 -9.13 0.24 16.18
CA VAL A 36 -9.22 1.31 17.19
C VAL A 36 -10.64 1.89 17.25
N GLY A 37 -11.31 2.06 16.12
CA GLY A 37 -12.70 2.51 16.04
C GLY A 37 -13.66 1.53 16.71
N MET A 38 -13.53 0.23 16.45
CA MET A 38 -14.32 -0.83 17.11
C MET A 38 -14.08 -0.84 18.62
N ARG A 39 -12.82 -0.68 19.06
CA ARG A 39 -12.47 -0.61 20.48
C ARG A 39 -13.05 0.65 21.14
N SER A 40 -13.04 1.79 20.44
CA SER A 40 -13.64 3.04 20.92
C SER A 40 -15.17 2.91 21.06
N LEU A 41 -15.81 2.26 20.09
CA LEU A 41 -17.25 1.96 20.15
C LEU A 41 -17.58 1.06 21.36
N SER A 42 -16.76 0.04 21.60
CA SER A 42 -16.91 -0.85 22.77
C SER A 42 -16.72 -0.14 24.11
N LEU A 43 -16.01 0.99 24.14
CA LEU A 43 -15.82 1.83 25.33
C LEU A 43 -16.87 2.94 25.47
N GLY A 44 -17.85 3.01 24.55
CA GLY A 44 -18.89 4.04 24.54
C GLY A 44 -18.44 5.39 23.95
N ASP A 45 -17.22 5.50 23.44
CA ASP A 45 -16.74 6.70 22.76
C ASP A 45 -17.19 6.71 21.29
N SER A 46 -18.40 7.20 21.07
CA SER A 46 -19.02 7.27 19.74
C SER A 46 -18.32 8.27 18.82
N ALA A 47 -17.78 9.36 19.38
CA ALA A 47 -17.04 10.37 18.60
C ALA A 47 -15.70 9.79 18.12
N GLY A 48 -14.97 9.12 19.01
CA GLY A 48 -13.75 8.40 18.66
C GLY A 48 -14.00 7.27 17.67
N ALA A 49 -15.09 6.51 17.82
CA ALA A 49 -15.45 5.46 16.87
C ALA A 49 -15.70 6.01 15.45
N LEU A 50 -16.44 7.12 15.33
CA LEU A 50 -16.71 7.79 14.06
C LEU A 50 -15.43 8.35 13.43
N LEU A 51 -14.61 9.09 14.18
CA LEU A 51 -13.35 9.66 13.70
C LEU A 51 -12.40 8.58 13.19
N ASN A 52 -12.23 7.50 13.97
CA ASN A 52 -11.36 6.40 13.59
C ASN A 52 -11.93 5.61 12.40
N GLY A 53 -13.24 5.43 12.32
CA GLY A 53 -13.89 4.79 11.16
C GLY A 53 -13.71 5.59 9.86
N VAL A 54 -13.91 6.91 9.91
CA VAL A 54 -13.70 7.80 8.76
C VAL A 54 -12.23 7.82 8.35
N ALA A 55 -11.30 7.90 9.31
CA ALA A 55 -9.87 7.81 9.03
C ALA A 55 -9.51 6.48 8.34
N GLY A 56 -10.01 5.36 8.86
CA GLY A 56 -9.82 4.03 8.25
C GLY A 56 -10.32 3.95 6.80
N LEU A 57 -11.50 4.52 6.52
CA LEU A 57 -12.06 4.61 5.16
C LEU A 57 -11.16 5.44 4.23
N LEU A 58 -10.67 6.59 4.68
CA LEU A 58 -9.78 7.44 3.87
C LEU A 58 -8.46 6.72 3.54
N PHE A 59 -7.87 5.99 4.48
CA PHE A 59 -6.66 5.20 4.24
C PHE A 59 -6.89 4.05 3.25
N LEU A 60 -8.03 3.36 3.36
CA LEU A 60 -8.42 2.35 2.36
C LEU A 60 -8.64 2.95 0.97
N MET A 61 -9.31 4.11 0.90
CA MET A 61 -9.57 4.80 -0.37
C MET A 61 -8.27 5.30 -1.02
N ALA A 62 -7.32 5.77 -0.22
CA ALA A 62 -5.97 6.11 -0.68
C ALA A 62 -5.27 4.86 -1.25
N SER A 63 -5.25 3.75 -0.51
CA SER A 63 -4.69 2.48 -0.97
C SER A 63 -5.33 1.98 -2.27
N TYR A 64 -6.65 2.12 -2.39
CA TYR A 64 -7.42 1.77 -3.59
C TYR A 64 -7.10 2.68 -4.79
N THR A 65 -6.93 3.98 -4.57
CA THR A 65 -6.55 4.94 -5.62
C THR A 65 -5.20 4.60 -6.23
N PHE A 66 -4.24 4.13 -5.42
CA PHE A 66 -2.97 3.60 -5.91
C PHE A 66 -3.15 2.31 -6.74
N PHE A 67 -4.19 1.51 -6.45
CA PHE A 67 -4.54 0.33 -7.25
C PHE A 67 -5.07 0.71 -8.64
N ARG A 68 -5.90 1.77 -8.70
CA ARG A 68 -6.49 2.27 -9.94
C ARG A 68 -5.42 2.87 -10.86
N LYS A 69 -4.53 3.72 -10.32
CA LYS A 69 -3.40 4.30 -11.07
C LYS A 69 -2.48 3.25 -11.70
N LYS A 70 -2.25 2.12 -11.02
CA LYS A 70 -1.41 1.03 -11.56
C LYS A 70 -2.09 0.24 -12.69
N LYS A 71 -3.42 0.18 -12.72
CA LYS A 71 -4.17 -0.47 -13.81
C LYS A 71 -4.17 0.36 -15.09
N ASP A 72 -4.23 1.69 -14.97
CA ASP A 72 -4.20 2.58 -16.14
C ASP A 72 -2.81 2.61 -16.81
N LEU A 73 -1.73 2.59 -16.03
CA LEU A 73 -0.36 2.47 -16.56
C LEU A 73 -0.11 1.16 -17.33
N LYS A 74 -0.70 0.04 -16.90
CA LYS A 74 -0.56 -1.25 -17.61
C LYS A 74 -1.28 -1.29 -18.97
N LYS A 75 -2.30 -0.47 -19.19
CA LYS A 75 -3.07 -0.45 -20.45
C LYS A 75 -2.40 0.37 -21.56
N VAL A 76 -1.45 1.25 -21.21
CA VAL A 76 -0.75 2.10 -22.20
C VAL A 76 0.44 1.37 -22.82
N ASP A 77 1.08 0.44 -22.11
CA ASP A 77 2.19 -0.39 -22.62
C ASP A 77 1.75 -1.57 -23.51
N GLU A 78 0.44 -1.81 -23.69
CA GLU A 78 -0.12 -2.89 -24.53
C GLU A 78 -0.63 -2.41 -25.91
N LYS A 79 -0.35 -1.15 -26.28
CA LYS A 79 -0.63 -0.59 -27.62
C LYS A 79 0.65 -0.22 -28.33
#